data_AF-A0A955PWX3-F1
#
_entry.id   AF-A0A955PWX3-F1
#
_cell.length_a   1.000
_cell.length_b   1.000
_cell.length_c   1.000
_cell.angle_alpha   90.00
_cell.angle_beta   90.00
_cell.angle_gamma   90.00
#
_symmetry.space_group_name_H-M   'P 1'
#
loop_
_entity.id
_entity.type
_entity.pdbx_description
1 polymer ?
#
loop_
_entity_poly.entity_id
_entity_poly.type
_entity_poly.pdbx_seq_one_letter_code
_entity_poly.pdbx_strand_id
1 'polypeptide(L)' 'EFDTVTEVDGVKVIVDAKSAIYLQGMTLDYQKDMVSGAFKFINPNATKTCGCGESFSA' A
#
# COMPACT_ATOMS: atom_id res chain seq x y z
N GLU A 1 13.73 5.32 -15.30
CA GLU A 1 12.31 5.07 -15.57
C GLU A 1 12.08 3.56 -15.53
N PHE A 2 11.77 3.02 -14.36
CA PHE A 2 11.49 1.59 -14.19
C PHE A 2 10.29 1.50 -13.25
N ASP A 3 9.11 1.26 -13.81
CA ASP A 3 7.91 0.96 -13.03
C ASP A 3 7.74 -0.56 -12.97
N THR A 4 7.56 -1.09 -11.77
CA THR A 4 7.20 -2.48 -11.54
C THR A 4 5.70 -2.60 -11.65
N VAL A 5 5.25 -3.42 -12.60
CA VAL A 5 3.84 -3.74 -12.80
C VAL A 5 3.60 -5.16 -12.32
N THR A 6 2.62 -5.35 -11.45
CA THR A 6 2.24 -6.65 -10.89
C THR A 6 0.73 -6.76 -10.84
N GLU A 7 0.22 -7.96 -11.07
CA GLU A 7 -1.21 -8.25 -10.98
C GLU A 7 -1.48 -9.01 -9.68
N VAL A 8 -2.40 -8.50 -8.87
CA VAL A 8 -2.80 -9.09 -7.58
C VAL A 8 -4.31 -9.20 -7.57
N ASP A 9 -4.85 -10.40 -7.40
CA ASP A 9 -6.31 -10.66 -7.38
C ASP A 9 -7.07 -10.04 -8.57
N GLY A 10 -6.45 -10.04 -9.76
CA GLY A 10 -7.01 -9.45 -10.98
C GLY A 10 -6.98 -7.92 -11.03
N VAL A 11 -6.34 -7.27 -10.06
CA VAL A 11 -6.08 -5.82 -10.02
C VAL A 11 -4.65 -5.56 -10.43
N LYS A 12 -4.47 -4.63 -11.37
CA LYS A 12 -3.14 -4.20 -11.83
C LYS A 12 -2.57 -3.17 -10.86
N VAL A 13 -1.44 -3.49 -10.25
CA VAL A 13 -0.68 -2.66 -9.32
C VAL A 13 0.58 -2.16 -10.01
N ILE A 14 0.84 -0.85 -9.94
CA ILE A 14 1.98 -0.19 -10.58
C ILE A 14 2.75 0.56 -9.51
N VAL A 15 4.06 0.31 -9.43
CA VAL A 15 4.95 0.87 -8.40
C VAL A 15 6.25 1.33 -9.04
N ASP A 16 6.65 2.58 -8.81
CA ASP A 16 7.97 3.07 -9.22
C ASP A 16 9.10 2.28 -8.51
N ALA A 17 10.17 1.94 -9.23
CA ALA A 17 11.25 1.10 -8.70
C ALA A 17 11.95 1.68 -7.47
N LYS A 18 12.02 3.00 -7.29
CA LYS A 18 12.58 3.59 -6.05
C LYS A 18 11.63 3.36 -4.88
N SER A 19 10.33 3.40 -5.12
CA SER A 19 9.29 3.16 -4.12
C SER A 19 9.13 1.67 -3.80
N ALA A 20 9.41 0.78 -4.75
CA ALA A 20 9.26 -0.67 -4.60
C ALA A 20 10.05 -1.24 -3.41
N ILE A 21 11.24 -0.69 -3.14
CA ILE A 21 12.11 -1.09 -2.03
C ILE A 21 11.44 -0.83 -0.67
N TYR A 22 10.68 0.27 -0.55
CA TYR A 22 9.97 0.65 0.68
C TYR A 22 8.65 -0.10 0.85
N LEU A 23 8.07 -0.56 -0.26
CA LEU A 23 6.79 -1.27 -0.30
C LEU A 23 6.97 -2.80 -0.26
N GLN A 24 8.21 -3.29 -0.26
CA GLN A 24 8.52 -4.71 -0.25
C GLN A 24 8.00 -5.37 1.03
N GLY A 25 7.03 -6.29 0.88
CA GLY A 25 6.34 -6.94 2.00
C GLY A 25 5.14 -6.16 2.55
N MET A 26 4.75 -5.05 1.92
CA MET A 26 3.51 -4.36 2.26
C MET A 26 2.29 -5.21 1.87
N THR A 27 1.29 -5.22 2.73
CA THR A 27 -0.04 -5.77 2.46
C THR A 27 -1.06 -4.64 2.36
N LEU A 28 -1.90 -4.68 1.32
CA LEU A 28 -3.02 -3.76 1.14
C LEU A 28 -4.32 -4.49 1.46
N ASP A 29 -5.04 -4.04 2.49
CA ASP A 29 -6.31 -4.63 2.89
C ASP A 29 -7.44 -3.62 2.64
N TYR A 30 -8.45 -3.99 1.87
CA TYR A 30 -9.60 -3.11 1.61
C TYR A 30 -10.73 -3.46 2.58
N GLN A 31 -11.00 -2.55 3.51
CA GLN A 31 -12.06 -2.70 4.50
C GLN A 31 -13.26 -1.89 4.06
N LYS A 32 -14.38 -2.58 3.83
CA LYS A 32 -15.66 -1.96 3.49
C LYS A 32 -16.59 -2.00 4.69
N ASP A 33 -16.69 -0.88 5.39
CA ASP A 33 -17.72 -0.67 6.40
C ASP A 33 -19.04 -0.26 5.74
N MET A 34 -20.14 -0.32 6.51
CA MET A 34 -21.48 -0.01 6.01
C MET A 34 -21.64 1.42 5.46
N VAL A 35 -20.72 2.34 5.81
CA VAL A 35 -20.80 3.77 5.47
C VAL A 35 -19.62 4.22 4.61
N SER A 36 -18.48 3.54 4.66
CA SER A 36 -17.26 3.93 3.94
C SER A 36 -16.39 2.72 3.63
N GLY A 37 -15.75 2.73 2.46
CA GLY A 37 -14.66 1.81 2.16
C GLY A 37 -13.32 2.51 2.30
N ALA A 38 -12.37 1.90 2.98
CA ALA A 38 -11.03 2.41 3.19
C ALA A 38 -9.96 1.36 2.83
N PHE A 39 -8.86 1.82 2.23
CA PHE A 39 -7.67 0.99 2.05
C PHE A 39 -6.78 1.12 3.27
N LYS A 40 -6.44 -0.02 3.87
CA LYS A 40 -5.52 -0.13 4.98
C LYS A 40 -4.18 -0.62 4.45
N PHE A 41 -3.18 0.24 4.56
CA PHE A 41 -1.80 -0.05 4.18
C PHE A 41 -1.07 -0.62 5.39
N ILE A 42 -0.68 -1.89 5.32
CA ILE A 42 0.09 -2.57 6.38
C ILE A 42 1.50 -2.78 5.84
N ASN A 43 2.41 -1.89 6.18
CA ASN A 43 3.81 -2.01 5.79
C ASN A 43 4.66 -2.42 7.01
N PRO A 44 5.24 -3.63 7.05
CA PRO A 44 6.08 -4.08 8.16
C PRO A 44 7.36 -3.24 8.31
N ASN A 45 7.77 -2.51 7.26
CA ASN A 45 8.92 -1.59 7.31
C ASN A 45 8.53 -0.19 7.81
N ALA A 46 7.24 0.13 7.94
CA ALA A 46 6.78 1.43 8.42
C ALA A 46 6.76 1.46 9.95
N THR A 47 7.68 2.24 10.54
CA THR A 47 7.77 2.44 12.00
C THR A 47 6.79 3.49 12.54
N LYS A 48 6.13 4.26 11.67
CA LYS A 48 5.08 5.24 12.04
C LYS A 48 3.92 5.20 11.07
N THR A 49 2.79 4.68 11.54
CA THR A 49 1.49 4.78 10.86
C THR A 49 0.72 5.94 11.51
N CYS A 50 0.48 7.02 10.77
CA CYS A 50 -0.36 8.12 11.27
C CYS A 50 -1.79 7.59 11.49
N GLY A 51 -2.42 7.91 12.62
CA GLY A 51 -3.68 7.32 13.09
C GLY A 51 -4.91 7.46 12.18
N CYS A 52 -4.79 8.13 11.02
CA CYS A 52 -5.82 8.20 9.98
C CYS A 52 -5.60 7.24 8.80
N GLY A 53 -4.46 6.55 8.71
CA GLY A 53 -4.19 5.57 7.65
C GLY A 53 -3.83 6.13 6.27
N GLU A 54 -3.92 7.46 6.08
CA GLU A 54 -3.74 8.11 4.76
C GLU A 54 -2.28 8.48 4.43
N SER A 55 -1.33 8.31 5.36
CA SER A 55 0.08 8.68 5.11
C SER A 55 1.07 7.91 5.98
N PHE A 56 2.14 7.42 5.35
CA PHE A 56 3.33 6.88 5.97
C PHE A 56 4.54 7.76 5.60
N SER A 57 5.39 8.08 6.57
CA SER A 57 6.70 8.71 6.34
C SER A 57 7.80 7.69 6.62
N ALA A 58 8.77 7.64 5.71
CA ALA A 58 10.00 6.86 5.83
C ALA A 58 10.98 7.49 6.83
#